data_AF-A0A2X2HQG2-F1
#
_entry.id   AF-A0A2X2HQG2-F1
#
_cell.length_a   1.000
_cell.length_b   1.000
_cell.length_c   1.000
_cell.angle_alpha   90.00
_cell.angle_beta   90.00
_cell.angle_gamma   90.00
#
_symmetry.space_group_name_H-M   'P 1'
#
loop_
_entity.id
_entity.type
_entity.pdbx_description
1 polymer ?
#
loop_
_entity_poly.entity_id
_entity_poly.type
_entity_poly.pdbx_seq_one_letter_code
_entity_poly.pdbx_strand_id
1 'polypeptide(L)' 'MKSEVLSVKEKIGYGMGDAASHIIFDNVMLYMMFFYTDIFGIPAGFVGTMFLVARALDAISGDASN' A
#
# COMPACT_ATOMS: atom_id res chain seq x y z
N MET A 1 7.85 -7.35 35.63
CA MET A 1 7.46 -7.07 34.23
C MET A 1 6.01 -7.51 34.08
N LYS A 2 5.04 -6.58 34.00
CA LYS A 2 3.63 -6.96 33.79
C LYS A 2 3.48 -7.40 32.34
N SER A 3 3.11 -8.66 32.14
CA SER A 3 2.65 -9.16 30.85
C SER A 3 1.26 -8.56 30.60
N GLU A 4 1.20 -7.34 30.09
CA GLU A 4 -0.05 -6.74 29.60
C GLU A 4 -0.45 -7.50 28.32
N VAL A 5 -1.27 -8.53 28.50
CA VAL A 5 -1.79 -9.32 27.38
C VAL A 5 -2.85 -8.48 26.67
N LEU A 6 -2.62 -8.16 25.39
CA LEU A 6 -3.57 -7.41 24.57
C LEU A 6 -4.96 -8.06 24.62
N SER A 7 -5.98 -7.24 24.84
CA SER A 7 -7.37 -7.65 24.79
C SER A 7 -7.72 -8.20 23.41
N VAL A 8 -8.61 -9.19 23.35
CA VAL A 8 -9.13 -9.73 22.08
C VAL A 8 -9.71 -8.63 21.20
N LYS A 9 -10.32 -7.59 21.80
CA LYS A 9 -10.84 -6.43 21.07
C LYS A 9 -9.73 -5.60 20.44
N GLU A 10 -8.62 -5.38 21.14
CA GLU A 10 -7.45 -4.66 20.62
C GLU A 10 -6.79 -5.46 19.49
N LYS A 11 -6.69 -6.78 19.66
CA LYS A 11 -6.14 -7.67 18.63
C LYS A 11 -6.97 -7.66 17.34
N ILE A 12 -8.30 -7.73 17.47
CA ILE A 12 -9.21 -7.67 16.32
C ILE A 12 -9.21 -6.26 15.70
N GLY A 13 -9.25 -5.21 16.51
CA GLY A 13 -9.22 -3.83 16.03
C GLY A 13 -7.93 -3.50 15.29
N TYR A 14 -6.79 -3.96 15.80
CA TYR A 14 -5.49 -3.81 15.16
C TYR A 14 -5.45 -4.57 13.82
N GLY A 15 -5.85 -5.85 13.81
CA GLY A 15 -5.88 -6.65 12.59
C GLY A 15 -6.86 -6.11 11.53
N MET A 16 -8.02 -5.60 11.96
CA MET A 16 -9.00 -5.00 11.05
C MET A 16 -8.52 -3.66 10.50
N GLY A 17 -7.81 -2.86 11.32
CA GLY A 17 -7.16 -1.64 10.87
C GLY A 17 -6.08 -1.89 9.83
N ASP A 18 -5.18 -2.84 10.10
CA ASP A 18 -4.12 -3.26 9.17
C ASP A 18 -4.71 -3.75 7.83
N ALA A 19 -5.71 -4.63 7.89
CA ALA A 19 -6.39 -5.12 6.71
C ALA A 19 -7.08 -3.98 5.93
N ALA A 20 -7.73 -3.05 6.62
CA ALA A 20 -8.37 -1.90 5.97
C ALA A 20 -7.33 -1.01 5.26
N SER A 21 -6.19 -0.75 5.89
CA SER A 21 -5.09 0.01 5.29
C SER A 21 -4.56 -0.65 4.03
N HIS A 22 -4.33 -1.97 4.04
CA HIS A 22 -3.88 -2.70 2.86
C HIS A 22 -4.94 -2.70 1.74
N ILE A 23 -6.21 -2.92 2.07
CA ILE A 23 -7.31 -2.91 1.09
C ILE A 23 -7.41 -1.55 0.39
N ILE A 24 -7.34 -0.44 1.14
CA ILE A 24 -7.42 0.90 0.55
C ILE A 24 -6.21 1.16 -0.34
N PHE A 25 -5.00 0.78 0.10
CA PHE A 25 -3.79 0.98 -0.68
C PHE A 25 -3.82 0.20 -2.01
N ASP A 26 -4.20 -1.07 -1.95
CA ASP A 26 -4.33 -1.92 -3.15
C ASP A 26 -5.42 -1.42 -4.09
N ASN A 27 -6.55 -0.94 -3.54
CA ASN A 27 -7.64 -0.40 -4.34
C ASN A 27 -7.22 0.88 -5.07
N VAL A 28 -6.54 1.79 -4.39
CA VAL A 28 -6.01 3.02 -5.00
C VAL A 28 -4.98 2.70 -6.09
N MET A 29 -4.11 1.71 -5.85
CA MET A 29 -3.12 1.26 -6.82
C MET A 29 -3.79 0.73 -8.10
N LEU A 30 -4.82 -0.11 -7.94
CA LEU A 30 -5.61 -0.63 -9.06
C LEU A 30 -6.33 0.49 -9.83
N TYR A 31 -6.95 1.41 -9.09
CA TYR A 31 -7.62 2.57 -9.70
C TYR A 31 -6.65 3.42 -10.51
N MET A 32 -5.45 3.69 -9.99
CA MET A 32 -4.43 4.46 -10.71
C MET A 32 -3.96 3.74 -11.97
N MET A 33 -3.80 2.41 -11.93
CA MET A 33 -3.45 1.62 -13.12
C MET A 33 -4.49 1.84 -14.22
N PHE A 34 -5.76 1.61 -13.91
CA PHE A 34 -6.89 1.79 -14.82
C PHE A 34 -7.01 3.23 -15.32
N PHE A 35 -6.84 4.20 -14.43
CA PHE A 35 -6.91 5.61 -14.80
C PHE A 35 -5.85 5.98 -15.85
N TYR A 36 -4.60 5.55 -15.65
CA TYR A 36 -3.53 5.86 -16.60
C TYR A 36 -3.65 5.10 -17.92
N THR A 37 -4.14 3.85 -17.91
CA THR A 37 -4.27 3.06 -19.14
C THR A 37 -5.54 3.37 -19.92
N ASP A 38 -6.68 3.43 -19.26
CA ASP A 38 -8.00 3.46 -19.91
C ASP A 38 -8.57 4.88 -20.06
N ILE A 39 -8.23 5.79 -19.14
CA ILE A 39 -8.69 7.19 -19.22
C ILE A 39 -7.67 8.06 -19.96
N PHE A 40 -6.39 7.97 -19.59
CA PHE A 40 -5.32 8.74 -20.23
C PHE A 40 -4.77 8.08 -21.51
N GLY A 41 -5.04 6.80 -21.73
CA GLY A 41 -4.57 6.08 -22.92
C GLY A 41 -3.07 5.79 -22.92
N ILE A 42 -2.41 5.83 -21.76
CA ILE A 42 -0.97 5.53 -21.68
C ILE A 42 -0.78 4.01 -21.84
N PRO A 43 0.17 3.56 -22.69
CA PRO A 43 0.45 2.14 -22.82
C PRO A 43 0.79 1.49 -21.47
N ALA A 44 0.20 0.32 -21.19
CA ALA A 44 0.39 -0.39 -19.92
C ALA A 44 1.87 -0.65 -19.58
N GLY A 45 2.73 -0.81 -20.59
CA GLY A 45 4.18 -0.95 -20.39
C GLY A 45 4.82 0.28 -19.73
N PHE A 46 4.41 1.49 -20.11
CA PHE A 46 4.90 2.74 -19.50
C PHE A 46 4.35 2.96 -18.10
N VAL A 47 3.07 2.65 -17.87
CA VAL A 47 2.47 2.75 -16.53
C VAL A 47 3.12 1.75 -15.58
N GLY A 48 3.41 0.53 -16.06
CA GLY A 48 4.12 -0.50 -15.31
C GLY A 48 5.54 -0.08 -14.91
N THR A 49 6.30 0.56 -15.81
CA THR A 49 7.62 1.10 -15.46
C THR A 49 7.54 2.26 -14.48
N MET A 50 6.53 3.13 -14.60
CA MET A 50 6.29 4.22 -13.65
C MET A 50 6.02 3.68 -12.24
N PHE A 51 5.21 2.63 -12.12
CA PHE A 51 4.97 1.97 -10.84
C PHE A 51 6.20 1.24 -10.29
N LEU A 52 7.01 0.63 -11.16
CA LEU A 52 8.28 0.03 -10.75
C LEU A 52 9.23 1.09 -10.16
N VAL A 53 9.34 2.26 -10.81
CA VAL A 53 10.12 3.39 -10.29
C VAL A 53 9.55 3.89 -8.96
N ALA A 54 8.23 4.04 -8.86
CA ALA A 54 7.60 4.45 -7.61
C ALA A 54 7.88 3.47 -6.45
N ARG A 55 7.86 2.15 -6.71
CA ARG A 55 8.25 1.12 -5.71
C ARG A 55 9.72 1.19 -5.34
N ALA A 56 10.60 1.46 -6.31
CA ALA A 56 12.03 1.63 -6.01
C ALA A 56 12.28 2.87 -5.14
N LEU A 57 11.58 3.97 -5.39
CA LEU A 57 11.65 5.18 -4.56
C LEU A 57 11.09 4.95 -3.15
N ASP A 58 9.98 4.24 -3.04
CA ASP A 58 9.38 3.86 -1.75
C ASP A 58 10.34 2.99 -0.92
N ALA A 59 10.97 2.00 -1.55
CA ALA A 59 11.99 1.16 -0.91
C ALA A 59 13.19 1.99 -0.41
N ILE A 60 13.69 2.93 -1.21
CA ILE A 60 14.82 3.81 -0.81
C ILE A 60 14.39 4.77 0.30
N SER A 61 13.16 5.29 0.25
CA SER A 61 12.66 6.25 1.22
C SER A 61 12.36 5.60 2.57
N GLY A 62 11.88 4.35 2.57
CA GLY A 62 11.64 3.55 3.77
C GLY A 62 12.92 3.13 4.49
N ASP A 63 14.02 2.87 3.76
CA ASP A 63 15.31 2.51 4.35
C ASP A 63 16.18 3.72 4.77
N ALA A 64 15.76 4.95 4.43
CA ALA A 64 16.54 6.17 4.73
C ALA A 64 16.16 6.85 6.07
N SER A 65 15.12 6.40 6.77
CA SER A 65 14.80 6.87 8.12
C SER A 65 14.78 5.70 9.10
N ASN A 66 15.83 5.62 9.92
CA ASN A 66 15.83 5.04 11.27
C ASN A 66 14.46 4.63 11.85
#